data_AF-A0A9D1J7R4-F1
#
_entry.id   AF-A0A9D1J7R4-F1
#
_cell.length_a   1.000
_cell.length_b   1.000
_cell.length_c   1.000
_cell.angle_alpha   90.00
_cell.angle_beta   90.00
_cell.angle_gamma   90.00
#
_symmetry.space_group_name_H-M   'P 1'
#
loop_
_entity.id
_entity.type
_entity.pdbx_description
1 polymer ?
#
loop_
_entity_poly.entity_id
_entity_poly.type
_entity_poly.pdbx_seq_one_letter_code
_entity_poly.pdbx_strand_id
1 'polypeptide(L)'
;MKRLLSCEFNFDTVCVELKFSDDTMIAIDTIAVENEVADNMYQRSELDYLIYNDPIAYADLILNGNPEAYLKAVTEYKPLD
;
A
#
# COMPACT_ATOMS: atom_id res chain seq x y z
N MET A 1 10.43 -16.54 -13.93
CA MET A 1 9.90 -15.56 -12.95
C MET A 1 9.12 -14.52 -13.71
N LYS A 2 7.90 -14.18 -13.26
CA LYS A 2 7.13 -13.09 -13.89
C LYS A 2 7.80 -11.76 -13.53
N ARG A 3 8.08 -10.93 -14.52
CA ARG A 3 8.71 -9.62 -14.28
C ARG A 3 7.60 -8.58 -14.13
N LEU A 4 7.66 -7.76 -13.07
CA LEU A 4 6.79 -6.60 -12.92
C LEU A 4 7.13 -5.57 -14.02
N LEU A 5 6.11 -5.08 -14.73
CA LEU A 5 6.24 -4.07 -15.78
C LEU A 5 5.84 -2.68 -15.29
N SER A 6 4.74 -2.58 -14.55
CA SER A 6 4.25 -1.33 -13.96
C SER A 6 3.54 -1.61 -12.65
N CYS A 7 3.51 -0.61 -11.78
CA CYS A 7 2.79 -0.59 -10.53
C CYS A 7 2.35 0.85 -10.28
N GLU A 8 1.06 1.12 -10.42
CA GLU A 8 0.53 2.47 -10.45
C GLU A 8 -0.78 2.55 -9.69
N PHE A 9 -1.04 3.67 -9.03
CA PHE A 9 -2.34 3.94 -8.45
C PHE A 9 -3.30 4.45 -9.54
N ASN A 10 -4.42 3.76 -9.71
CA ASN A 10 -5.46 4.12 -10.64
C ASN A 10 -6.59 4.85 -9.89
N PHE A 11 -6.76 6.14 -10.16
CA PHE A 11 -7.79 6.98 -9.54
C PHE A 11 -9.22 6.60 -9.91
N ASP A 12 -9.43 6.01 -11.10
CA ASP A 12 -10.77 5.63 -11.55
C ASP A 12 -11.29 4.41 -10.78
N THR A 13 -10.39 3.50 -10.42
CA THR A 13 -10.71 2.25 -9.70
C THR A 13 -10.37 2.31 -8.22
N VAL A 14 -9.61 3.33 -7.80
CA VAL A 14 -9.08 3.48 -6.44
C VAL A 14 -8.27 2.23 -6.03
N CYS A 15 -7.48 1.71 -6.98
CA CYS A 15 -6.67 0.52 -6.78
C CYS A 15 -5.21 0.80 -7.10
N VAL A 16 -4.29 0.10 -6.42
CA VAL A 16 -2.91 -0.04 -6.91
C VAL A 16 -2.86 -1.24 -7.84
N GLU A 17 -2.55 -0.99 -9.11
CA GLU A 17 -2.56 -1.98 -10.19
C GLU A 17 -1.14 -2.39 -10.59
N LEU A 18 -0.86 -3.69 -10.50
CA LEU A 18 0.41 -4.31 -10.87
C LEU A 18 0.24 -5.08 -12.17
N LYS A 19 1.05 -4.76 -13.19
CA LYS A 19 1.06 -5.48 -14.47
C LYS A 19 2.34 -6.28 -14.63
N PHE A 20 2.22 -7.54 -15.01
CA PHE A 20 3.36 -8.44 -15.22
C PHE A 20 3.63 -8.73 -16.69
N SER A 21 4.83 -9.24 -16.97
CA SER A 21 5.32 -9.55 -18.32
C SER A 21 4.58 -10.64 -19.07
N ASP A 22 3.72 -11.40 -18.37
CA ASP A 22 2.87 -12.45 -18.93
C ASP A 22 1.41 -12.01 -19.07
N ASP A 23 1.18 -10.69 -19.10
CA ASP A 23 -0.12 -10.03 -19.20
C ASP A 23 -1.07 -10.26 -18.01
N THR A 24 -0.59 -10.90 -16.93
CA THR A 24 -1.36 -10.98 -15.68
C THR A 24 -1.36 -9.65 -14.93
N MET A 25 -2.43 -9.40 -14.18
CA MET A 25 -2.64 -8.18 -13.40
C MET A 25 -3.15 -8.51 -12.00
N ILE A 26 -2.68 -7.74 -11.01
CA ILE A 26 -3.22 -7.70 -9.66
C ILE A 26 -3.73 -6.28 -9.42
N ALA A 27 -4.92 -6.12 -8.86
CA ALA A 27 -5.45 -4.85 -8.40
C ALA A 27 -5.68 -4.94 -6.89
N ILE A 28 -5.02 -4.07 -6.14
CA ILE A 28 -5.16 -3.97 -4.69
C ILE A 28 -6.15 -2.84 -4.41
N ASP A 29 -7.34 -3.19 -3.90
CA ASP A 29 -8.36 -2.23 -3.49
C ASP A 29 -7.87 -1.47 -2.25
N THR A 30 -7.52 -0.19 -2.43
CA THR A 30 -6.89 0.58 -1.35
C THR A 30 -7.88 0.89 -0.23
N ILE A 31 -9.17 1.06 -0.55
CA ILE A 31 -10.23 1.33 0.42
C ILE A 31 -10.44 0.10 1.31
N ALA A 32 -10.50 -1.09 0.70
CA ALA A 32 -10.66 -2.34 1.45
C ALA A 32 -9.47 -2.56 2.40
N VAL A 33 -8.24 -2.42 1.89
CA VAL A 33 -7.02 -2.57 2.71
C VAL A 33 -7.01 -1.56 3.85
N GLU A 34 -7.19 -0.27 3.58
CA GLU A 34 -7.16 0.77 4.61
C GLU A 34 -8.22 0.57 5.69
N ASN A 35 -9.40 0.05 5.36
CA ASN A 35 -10.44 -0.27 6.33
C ASN A 35 -10.12 -1.50 7.18
N GLU A 36 -9.31 -2.41 6.66
CA GLU A 36 -8.89 -3.61 7.38
C GLU A 36 -7.72 -3.35 8.32
N VAL A 37 -6.72 -2.57 7.90
CA VAL A 37 -5.42 -2.51 8.59
C VAL A 37 -5.13 -1.20 9.34
N ALA A 38 -5.85 -0.11 9.06
CA ALA A 38 -5.59 1.18 9.68
C ALA A 38 -6.62 1.50 10.78
N ASP A 39 -6.14 1.68 12.02
CA ASP A 39 -6.96 1.95 13.21
C ASP A 39 -7.22 3.45 13.42
N ASN A 40 -6.43 4.33 12.81
CA ASN A 40 -6.52 5.78 13.01
C ASN A 40 -6.07 6.59 11.78
N MET A 41 -6.32 7.90 11.84
CA MET A 41 -6.04 8.80 10.71
C MET A 41 -4.56 8.89 10.34
N TYR A 42 -3.63 8.74 11.29
CA TYR A 42 -2.19 8.82 11.01
C TYR A 42 -1.72 7.59 10.23
N GLN A 43 -2.22 6.42 10.59
CA GLN A 43 -1.94 5.17 9.88
C GLN A 43 -2.53 5.21 8.47
N ARG A 44 -3.75 5.72 8.31
CA ARG A 44 -4.35 5.89 6.98
C ARG A 44 -3.56 6.87 6.12
N SER A 45 -3.13 8.01 6.68
CA SER A 45 -2.27 8.96 5.97
C SER A 45 -0.90 8.39 5.57
N GLU A 46 -0.34 7.45 6.33
CA GLU A 46 0.87 6.75 5.93
C GLU A 46 0.63 5.84 4.72
N LEU A 47 -0.49 5.11 4.69
CA LEU A 47 -0.86 4.31 3.52
C LEU A 47 -1.14 5.21 2.31
N ASP A 48 -1.88 6.30 2.48
CA ASP A 48 -2.10 7.31 1.44
C ASP A 48 -0.75 7.80 0.88
N TYR A 49 0.21 8.12 1.76
CA TYR A 49 1.54 8.56 1.34
C TYR A 49 2.23 7.52 0.45
N LEU A 50 2.21 6.24 0.85
CA LEU A 50 2.79 5.16 0.03
C LEU A 50 2.05 5.02 -1.30
N ILE A 51 0.71 5.02 -1.32
CA ILE A 51 -0.08 4.88 -2.55
C ILE A 51 0.30 5.97 -3.57
N TYR A 52 0.42 7.23 -3.13
CA TYR A 52 0.70 8.36 -4.02
C TYR A 52 2.17 8.50 -4.41
N ASN A 53 3.10 8.20 -3.50
CA ASN A 53 4.52 8.51 -3.71
C ASN A 53 5.37 7.28 -4.07
N ASP A 54 4.99 6.09 -3.59
CA ASP A 54 5.69 4.83 -3.85
C ASP A 54 4.71 3.64 -3.89
N PRO A 55 3.89 3.53 -4.95
CA PRO A 55 2.91 2.46 -5.08
C PRO A 55 3.55 1.06 -5.11
N ILE A 56 4.84 0.96 -5.46
CA ILE A 56 5.59 -0.31 -5.40
C ILE A 56 5.81 -0.72 -3.94
N ALA A 57 6.27 0.21 -3.08
CA ALA A 57 6.43 -0.06 -1.66
C ALA A 57 5.09 -0.40 -0.99
N TYR A 58 4.00 0.30 -1.36
CA TYR A 58 2.66 -0.08 -0.91
C TYR A 58 2.30 -1.51 -1.30
N ALA A 59 2.45 -1.87 -2.58
CA ALA A 59 2.10 -3.20 -3.06
C ALA A 59 2.95 -4.30 -2.42
N ASP A 60 4.24 -4.06 -2.22
CA ASP A 60 5.13 -5.01 -1.54
C ASP A 60 4.73 -5.20 -0.07
N LEU A 61 4.38 -4.11 0.62
CA LEU A 61 3.87 -4.17 2.00
C LEU A 61 2.61 -5.04 2.11
N ILE A 62 1.67 -4.88 1.19
CA ILE A 62 0.39 -5.61 1.23
C ILE A 62 0.53 -7.07 0.79
N LEU A 63 1.34 -7.35 -0.24
CA LEU A 63 1.43 -8.71 -0.81
C LEU A 63 2.47 -9.60 -0.09
N ASN A 64 3.54 -8.99 0.42
CA ASN A 64 4.69 -9.72 0.98
C ASN A 64 5.02 -9.33 2.43
N GLY A 65 4.49 -8.20 2.90
CA GLY A 65 4.80 -7.64 4.21
C GLY A 65 3.76 -7.93 5.30
N ASN A 66 3.80 -7.09 6.34
CA ASN A 66 2.82 -7.07 7.42
C ASN A 66 2.38 -5.62 7.64
N PRO A 67 1.25 -5.17 7.08
CA PRO A 67 0.80 -3.80 7.15
C PRO A 67 0.53 -3.34 8.59
N GLU A 68 -0.08 -4.17 9.44
CA GLU A 68 -0.34 -3.80 10.83
C GLU A 68 0.95 -3.53 11.63
N ALA A 69 1.97 -4.39 11.46
CA ALA A 69 3.25 -4.23 12.14
C ALA A 69 4.00 -2.98 11.64
N TYR A 70 3.98 -2.74 10.32
CA TYR A 70 4.55 -1.54 9.71
C TYR A 70 3.89 -0.28 10.29
N LEU A 71 2.55 -0.23 10.25
CA LEU A 71 1.78 0.93 10.70
C LEU A 71 2.00 1.23 12.19
N LYS A 72 2.07 0.20 13.05
CA LYS A 72 2.42 0.39 14.47
C LYS A 72 3.81 1.02 14.65
N ALA A 73 4.80 0.58 13.87
CA ALA A 73 6.17 1.08 14.00
C ALA A 73 6.35 2.53 13.50
N VAL A 74 5.69 2.90 12.40
CA VAL A 74 5.83 4.24 11.79
C VAL A 74 4.94 5.29 12.44
N THR A 75 3.82 4.88 13.06
CA THR A 75 2.90 5.80 13.76
C THR A 75 3.07 5.80 15.27
N GLU A 76 4.10 5.11 15.79
CA GLU A 76 4.48 5.19 17.20
C GLU A 76 4.81 6.65 17.56
N TYR A 77 3.93 7.26 18.36
CA TYR A 77 4.19 8.58 18.93
C TYR A 77 5.37 8.47 19.88
N LYS A 78 6.53 8.96 19.45
CA LYS A 78 7.66 9.25 20.34
C LYS A 78 7.41 10.64 20.90
N PRO A 79 7.10 10.79 22.20
CA PRO A 79 7.07 12.12 22.81
C PRO A 79 8.41 12.79 22.52
N LEU A 80 8.37 14.04 22.08
CA LEU A 80 9.56 14.87 22.04
C LEU A 80 9.90 15.19 23.51
N ASP A 81 11.07 14.74 23.97
CA ASP A 81 11.61 15.05 25.30
C ASP A 81 11.67 16.57 25.57
#